data_AF-A0A3A2Z190-F1
#
_entry.id   AF-A0A3A2Z190-F1
#
_cell.length_a   1.000
_cell.length_b   1.000
_cell.length_c   1.000
_cell.angle_alpha   90.00
_cell.angle_beta   90.00
_cell.angle_gamma   90.00
#
_symmetry.space_group_name_H-M   'P 1'
#
loop_
_entity.id
_entity.type
_entity.pdbx_description
1 polymer ?
#
loop_
_entity_poly.entity_id
_entity_poly.type
_entity_poly.pdbx_seq_one_letter_code
_entity_poly.pdbx_strand_id
1 'polypeptide(L)'
;HQGKTESEVDFLLDNGITLLRYVKDKDLFETYYKKHLSRRLLMKRAVSMDAERQMISKMKMEVGNQFTQRLESMFRDMTISEDMTSNYKNHIRRTGDPDQKRVELEIN
;
A
#
# COMPACT_ATOMS: atom_id res chain seq x y z
N HIS A 1 -13.93 16.53 -6.96
CA HIS A 1 -12.56 16.13 -7.36
C HIS A 1 -12.70 15.17 -8.53
N GLN A 2 -12.35 15.60 -9.74
CA GLN A 2 -12.41 14.74 -10.93
C GLN A 2 -11.32 13.67 -10.78
N GLY A 3 -11.73 12.41 -10.61
CA GLY A 3 -10.80 11.28 -10.60
C GLY A 3 -10.11 11.20 -11.95
N LYS A 4 -8.80 10.94 -11.94
CA LYS A 4 -8.06 10.66 -13.18
C LYS A 4 -8.55 9.34 -13.77
N THR A 5 -8.59 9.26 -15.09
CA THR A 5 -8.84 8.00 -15.78
C THR A 5 -7.67 7.02 -15.54
N GLU A 6 -7.91 5.72 -15.66
CA GLU A 6 -6.86 4.70 -15.50
C GLU A 6 -5.68 4.94 -16.46
N SER A 7 -5.96 5.37 -17.69
CA SER A 7 -4.95 5.74 -18.69
C SER A 7 -4.08 6.91 -18.24
N GLU A 8 -4.69 7.97 -17.69
CA GLU A 8 -3.94 9.10 -17.15
C GLU A 8 -3.08 8.72 -15.94
N VAL A 9 -3.58 7.81 -15.09
CA VAL A 9 -2.82 7.27 -13.97
C VAL A 9 -1.61 6.49 -14.48
N ASP A 10 -1.81 5.54 -15.39
CA ASP A 10 -0.73 4.72 -15.95
C ASP A 10 0.37 5.59 -16.59
N PHE A 11 -0.02 6.59 -17.39
CA PHE A 11 0.91 7.55 -17.99
C PHE A 11 1.72 8.35 -16.95
N LEU A 12 1.07 8.78 -15.86
CA LEU A 12 1.77 9.49 -14.78
C LEU A 12 2.75 8.57 -14.03
N LEU A 13 2.39 7.31 -13.82
CA LEU A 13 3.28 6.32 -13.21
C LEU A 13 4.51 6.08 -14.09
N ASP A 14 4.34 5.94 -15.41
CA ASP A 14 5.45 5.76 -16.35
C ASP A 14 6.41 6.95 -16.36
N ASN A 15 5.88 8.17 -16.28
CA ASN A 15 6.71 9.37 -16.13
C ASN A 15 7.48 9.37 -14.80
N GLY A 16 6.83 8.97 -13.69
CA GLY A 16 7.48 8.85 -12.38
C GLY A 16 8.62 7.84 -12.39
N ILE A 17 8.42 6.69 -13.04
CA ILE A 17 9.44 5.67 -13.25
C ILE A 17 10.58 6.17 -14.12
N THR A 18 10.26 6.90 -15.19
CA THR A 18 11.28 7.51 -16.06
C THR A 18 12.17 8.47 -15.27
N LEU A 19 11.59 9.29 -14.39
CA LEU A 19 12.35 10.16 -13.48
C LEU A 19 13.23 9.36 -12.52
N LEU A 20 12.72 8.25 -11.97
CA LEU A 20 13.48 7.37 -11.07
C LEU A 20 14.75 6.81 -11.74
N ARG A 21 14.75 6.55 -13.06
CA ARG A 21 15.95 6.09 -13.77
C ARG A 21 17.12 7.07 -13.64
N TYR A 22 16.84 8.37 -13.62
CA TYR A 22 17.84 9.43 -13.50
C TYR A 22 18.28 9.72 -12.05
N VAL A 23 17.63 9.12 -11.05
CA VAL A 23 18.05 9.24 -9.66
C VAL A 23 19.33 8.44 -9.44
N LYS A 24 20.38 9.14 -8.99
CA LYS A 24 21.69 8.54 -8.66
C LYS A 24 21.63 7.71 -7.38
N ASP A 25 21.11 8.28 -6.30
CA ASP A 25 21.02 7.64 -4.99
C ASP A 25 19.67 6.92 -4.83
N LYS A 26 19.62 5.69 -5.33
CA LYS A 26 18.39 4.87 -5.31
C LYS A 26 18.06 4.37 -3.91
N ASP A 27 19.06 4.12 -3.06
CA ASP A 27 18.85 3.62 -1.69
C ASP A 27 18.19 4.68 -0.80
N LEU A 28 18.59 5.96 -0.98
CA LEU A 28 17.94 7.07 -0.30
C LEU A 28 16.49 7.24 -0.77
N PHE A 29 16.25 7.17 -2.08
CA PHE A 29 14.89 7.21 -2.62
C PHE A 29 14.04 6.05 -2.08
N GLU A 30 14.57 4.83 -2.04
CA GLU A 30 13.90 3.64 -1.47
C GLU A 30 13.48 3.87 -0.01
N THR A 31 14.37 4.46 0.78
CA THR A 31 14.14 4.77 2.20
C THR A 31 12.99 5.76 2.38
N TYR A 32 12.97 6.84 1.60
CA TYR A 32 11.85 7.79 1.63
C TYR A 32 10.56 7.18 1.10
N TYR A 33 10.62 6.43 0.00
CA TYR A 33 9.44 5.81 -0.58
C TYR A 33 8.77 4.83 0.40
N LYS A 34 9.56 3.96 1.07
CA LYS A 34 9.07 3.08 2.15
C LYS A 34 8.35 3.86 3.24
N LYS A 35 8.96 4.95 3.74
CA LYS A 35 8.39 5.80 4.79
C LYS A 35 7.08 6.46 4.36
N HIS A 36 6.97 6.89 3.11
CA HIS A 36 5.76 7.52 2.60
C HIS A 36 4.66 6.49 2.34
N LEU A 37 4.99 5.35 1.75
CA LEU A 37 4.05 4.28 1.51
C LEU A 37 3.45 3.76 2.82
N SER A 38 4.28 3.53 3.86
CA SER A 38 3.78 3.02 5.14
C SER A 38 2.74 3.94 5.76
N ARG A 39 2.98 5.26 5.71
CA ARG A 39 2.02 6.28 6.17
C ARG A 39 0.72 6.25 5.38
N ARG A 40 0.79 6.13 4.04
CA ARG A 40 -0.41 6.06 3.21
C ARG A 40 -1.25 4.82 3.48
N LEU A 41 -0.59 3.67 3.64
CA LEU A 41 -1.26 2.39 3.95
C LEU A 41 -1.92 2.43 5.33
N LEU A 42 -1.18 2.83 6.38
CA LEU A 42 -1.70 2.86 7.75
C LEU A 42 -2.85 3.87 7.93
N MET A 43 -2.75 5.04 7.32
CA MET A 43 -3.77 6.08 7.44
C MET A 43 -4.93 5.91 6.45
N LYS A 44 -4.94 4.85 5.63
CA LYS A 44 -5.88 4.65 4.51
C LYS A 44 -6.00 5.88 3.59
N ARG A 45 -4.91 6.64 3.42
CA ARG A 45 -4.87 7.88 2.61
C ARG A 45 -4.51 7.63 1.15
N ALA A 46 -4.32 6.37 0.75
CA ALA A 46 -4.11 6.02 -0.64
C ALA A 46 -5.39 6.33 -1.44
N VAL A 47 -5.26 7.10 -2.53
CA VAL A 47 -6.40 7.45 -3.40
C VAL A 47 -6.88 6.22 -4.18
N SER A 48 -5.95 5.32 -4.54
CA SER A 48 -6.24 4.04 -5.18
C SER A 48 -5.17 3.02 -4.79
N MET A 49 -5.61 1.87 -4.26
CA MET A 49 -4.70 0.75 -3.94
C MET A 49 -4.15 0.09 -5.20
N ASP A 50 -4.92 0.09 -6.29
CA ASP A 50 -4.49 -0.49 -7.56
C ASP A 50 -3.36 0.33 -8.20
N ALA A 51 -3.45 1.66 -8.13
CA ALA A 51 -2.38 2.54 -8.59
C ALA A 51 -1.07 2.33 -7.81
N GLU A 52 -1.15 2.09 -6.49
CA GLU A 52 0.02 1.81 -5.67
C GLU A 52 0.65 0.46 -6.02
N ARG A 53 -0.17 -0.58 -6.25
CA ARG A 53 0.30 -1.90 -6.71
C ARG A 53 0.96 -1.80 -8.09
N GLN A 54 0.36 -1.04 -9.00
CA GLN A 54 0.91 -0.80 -10.34
C GLN A 54 2.25 -0.07 -10.27
N MET A 55 2.41 0.94 -9.41
CA MET A 55 3.68 1.63 -9.22
C MET A 55 4.78 0.69 -8.73
N ILE A 56 4.49 -0.19 -7.77
CA ILE A 56 5.45 -1.19 -7.28
C ILE A 56 5.82 -2.17 -8.40
N SER A 57 4.85 -2.63 -9.20
CA SER A 57 5.11 -3.52 -10.34
C SER A 57 6.05 -2.88 -11.35
N LYS A 58 5.80 -1.62 -11.72
CA LYS A 58 6.68 -0.88 -12.64
C LYS A 58 8.07 -0.62 -12.03
N MET A 59 8.16 -0.26 -10.74
CA MET A 59 9.45 -0.13 -10.04
C MET A 59 10.25 -1.44 -10.04
N LYS A 60 9.56 -2.58 -9.87
CA LYS A 60 10.19 -3.91 -9.89
C LYS A 60 10.79 -4.24 -11.25
N MET A 61 10.08 -3.92 -12.33
CA MET A 61 10.58 -4.11 -13.70
C MET A 61 11.84 -3.28 -13.98
N GLU A 62 11.94 -2.11 -13.36
CA GLU A 62 12.93 -1.08 -13.73
C GLU A 62 14.16 -1.07 -12.83
N VAL A 63 13.97 -1.29 -11.53
CA VAL A 63 15.03 -1.25 -10.51
C VAL A 63 15.35 -2.66 -9.98
N GLY A 64 14.42 -3.61 -10.10
CA GLY A 64 14.60 -5.00 -9.74
C GLY A 64 13.93 -5.41 -8.42
N ASN A 65 13.91 -6.73 -8.19
CA ASN A 65 13.16 -7.35 -7.09
C ASN A 65 13.65 -6.96 -5.69
N GLN A 66 14.96 -6.78 -5.51
CA GLN A 66 15.52 -6.45 -4.19
C GLN A 66 14.99 -5.10 -3.69
N PHE A 67 14.81 -4.15 -4.61
CA PHE A 67 14.32 -2.81 -4.32
C PHE A 67 12.86 -2.82 -3.85
N THR A 68 12.02 -3.70 -4.40
CA THR A 68 10.58 -3.73 -4.09
C THR A 68 10.19 -4.70 -2.99
N GLN A 69 11.10 -5.60 -2.57
CA GLN A 69 10.79 -6.70 -1.66
C GLN A 69 10.05 -6.25 -0.37
N ARG A 70 10.52 -5.15 0.24
CA ARG A 70 9.89 -4.62 1.46
C ARG A 70 8.53 -3.97 1.16
N LEU A 71 8.41 -3.27 0.02
CA LEU A 71 7.15 -2.65 -0.41
C LEU A 71 6.07 -3.71 -0.66
N GLU A 72 6.43 -4.79 -1.37
CA GLU A 72 5.54 -5.93 -1.61
C GLU A 72 5.12 -6.61 -0.29
N SER A 73 6.03 -6.71 0.68
CA SER A 73 5.73 -7.27 2.00
C SER A 73 4.71 -6.43 2.76
N MET A 74 4.83 -5.09 2.72
CA MET A 74 3.85 -4.19 3.35
C MET A 74 2.44 -4.39 2.80
N PHE A 75 2.29 -4.66 1.49
CA PHE A 75 0.98 -4.97 0.90
C PHE A 75 0.42 -6.31 1.37
N ARG A 76 1.27 -7.33 1.50
CA ARG A 76 0.86 -8.62 2.07
C ARG A 76 0.40 -8.45 3.52
N ASP A 77 1.13 -7.68 4.31
CA ASP A 77 0.80 -7.43 5.71
C ASP A 77 -0.55 -6.72 5.85
N MET A 78 -0.88 -5.78 4.94
CA MET A 78 -2.20 -5.14 4.90
C MET A 78 -3.32 -6.15 4.65
N THR A 79 -3.17 -7.02 3.65
CA THR A 79 -4.18 -8.06 3.34
C THR A 79 -4.33 -9.04 4.49
N ILE A 80 -3.22 -9.52 5.07
CA ILE A 80 -3.27 -10.42 6.24
C ILE A 80 -3.97 -9.72 7.41
N SER A 81 -3.68 -8.44 7.66
CA SER A 81 -4.32 -7.68 8.73
C SER A 81 -5.84 -7.55 8.54
N GLU A 82 -6.30 -7.33 7.30
CA GLU A 82 -7.73 -7.26 6.96
C GLU A 82 -8.43 -8.61 7.18
N ASP A 83 -7.82 -9.71 6.74
CA ASP A 83 -8.33 -11.07 6.94
C ASP A 83 -8.40 -11.44 8.42
N MET A 84 -7.32 -11.17 9.17
CA MET A 84 -7.26 -11.43 10.61
C MET A 84 -8.31 -10.62 11.37
N THR A 85 -8.48 -9.34 11.04
CA THR A 85 -9.50 -8.47 11.63
C THR A 85 -10.91 -9.00 11.34
N SER A 86 -11.16 -9.45 10.11
CA SER A 86 -12.47 -9.98 9.71
C SER A 86 -12.79 -11.30 10.40
N ASN A 87 -11.80 -12.20 10.50
CA ASN A 87 -11.94 -13.47 11.22
C ASN A 87 -12.19 -13.24 12.72
N TYR A 88 -11.49 -12.29 13.32
CA TYR A 88 -11.71 -11.92 14.72
C TYR A 88 -13.11 -11.34 14.95
N LYS A 89 -13.57 -10.42 14.10
CA LYS A 89 -14.95 -9.90 14.11
C LYS A 89 -15.99 -11.02 14.05
N ASN A 90 -15.78 -12.01 13.17
CA ASN A 90 -16.67 -13.15 13.03
C ASN A 90 -16.66 -14.05 14.26
N HIS A 91 -15.49 -14.28 14.87
CA HIS A 91 -15.37 -15.07 16.10
C HIS A 91 -16.16 -14.42 17.25
N ILE A 92 -15.94 -13.11 17.50
CA ILE A 92 -16.63 -12.35 18.54
C ILE A 92 -18.16 -12.36 18.35
N ARG A 93 -18.62 -12.22 17.11
CA ARG A 93 -20.06 -12.32 16.80
C ARG A 93 -20.65 -13.69 17.15
N ARG A 94 -19.88 -14.77 17.03
CA ARG A 94 -20.33 -16.14 17.34
C ARG A 94 -20.32 -16.43 18.84
N THR A 95 -19.38 -15.85 19.59
CA THR A 95 -19.25 -16.07 21.03
C THR A 95 -20.19 -15.21 21.89
N GLY A 96 -20.93 -14.26 21.29
CA GLY A 96 -21.95 -13.49 21.99
C GLY A 96 -21.40 -12.46 22.99
N ASP A 97 -20.14 -12.06 22.82
CA ASP A 97 -19.49 -11.09 23.71
C ASP A 97 -20.20 -9.72 23.63
N PRO A 98 -20.70 -9.16 24.75
CA PRO A 98 -21.41 -7.89 24.77
C PRO A 98 -20.54 -6.67 24.43
N ASP A 99 -19.20 -6.76 24.45
CA ASP A 99 -18.30 -5.62 24.19
C ASP A 99 -17.84 -5.52 22.73
N GLN A 100 -18.80 -5.51 21.79
CA GLN A 100 -18.54 -5.40 20.34
C GLN A 100 -17.81 -4.12 19.92
N LYS A 101 -17.85 -3.06 20.75
CA LYS A 101 -17.21 -1.76 20.46
C LYS A 101 -15.68 -1.83 20.48
N ARG A 102 -15.08 -2.79 21.19
CA ARG A 102 -13.60 -3.00 21.21
C ARG A 102 -13.02 -3.59 19.93
N VAL A 103 -13.85 -3.99 18.98
CA VAL A 103 -13.43 -4.71 17.77
C VAL A 103 -13.09 -3.76 16.59
N GLU A 104 -13.25 -2.45 16.78
CA GLU A 104 -12.81 -1.44 15.82
C GLU A 104 -11.31 -1.17 15.98
N LEU A 105 -10.50 -1.82 15.15
CA LEU A 105 -9.04 -1.68 15.09
C LEU A 105 -8.59 -0.57 14.13
N GLU A 106 -9.47 0.37 13.77
CA GLU A 106 -9.09 1.47 12.88
C GLU A 106 -8.22 2.49 13.61
N ILE A 107 -7.11 2.86 12.98
CA ILE A 107 -6.19 3.89 13.48
C ILE A 107 -6.84 5.25 13.15
N ASN A 108 -7.31 5.97 14.17
CA ASN A 108 -7.81 7.36 14.05
C ASN A 108 -6.69 8.33 13.64
#